data_AF-A0A2V6SYD7-F1
#
_entry.id   AF-A0A2V6SYD7-F1
#
_cell.length_a   1.000
_cell.length_b   1.000
_cell.length_c   1.000
_cell.angle_alpha   90.00
_cell.angle_beta   90.00
_cell.angle_gamma   90.00
#
_symmetry.space_group_name_H-M   'P 1'
#
loop_
_entity.id
_entity.type
_entity.pdbx_description
1 polymer ?
#
loop_
_entity_poly.entity_id
_entity_poly.type
_entity_poly.pdbx_seq_one_letter_code
_entity_poly.pdbx_strand_id
1 'polypeptide(L)'
;MAVEVRSPMSEDDDMEPIKRIGPPTPTGVRGTEYELTVPLNATPSAEWRRTFQAPEEWKDPCHPSRITVRNRSLVFASEERHVGLWIQLIDQWITAANRKLADSPESVTRQQAAQAQQEREQVRRLDEATERFKDF
;
A
#
# COMPACT_ATOMS: atom_id res chain seq x y z
N MET A 1 -35.01 -22.39 5.37
CA MET A 1 -33.56 -22.47 5.62
C MET A 1 -32.94 -21.23 5.00
N ALA A 2 -32.49 -20.29 5.82
CA ALA A 2 -31.88 -19.05 5.33
C ALA A 2 -30.47 -19.39 4.83
N VAL A 3 -30.23 -19.12 3.56
CA VAL A 3 -28.89 -19.15 2.97
C VAL A 3 -28.21 -17.85 3.38
N GLU A 4 -27.37 -17.91 4.41
CA GLU A 4 -26.41 -16.84 4.67
C GLU A 4 -25.42 -16.81 3.51
N VAL A 5 -25.66 -15.87 2.60
CA VAL A 5 -24.67 -15.39 1.62
C VAL A 5 -23.45 -14.91 2.41
N ARG A 6 -22.49 -15.80 2.61
CA ARG A 6 -21.12 -15.43 2.96
C ARG A 6 -20.64 -14.53 1.83
N SER A 7 -20.64 -13.22 2.09
CA SER A 7 -20.01 -12.23 1.21
C SER A 7 -18.61 -12.73 0.83
N PRO A 8 -18.23 -12.71 -0.46
CA PRO A 8 -16.83 -12.88 -0.82
C PRO A 8 -16.11 -11.68 -0.19
N MET A 9 -15.37 -11.94 0.88
CA MET A 9 -14.60 -10.91 1.58
C MET A 9 -13.40 -10.59 0.70
N SER A 10 -13.63 -9.68 -0.25
CA SER A 10 -12.69 -8.92 -1.07
C SER A 10 -11.21 -9.28 -0.90
N GLU A 11 -10.77 -10.34 -1.59
CA GLU A 11 -9.34 -10.69 -1.76
C GLU A 11 -8.61 -9.71 -2.71
N ASP A 12 -9.34 -8.78 -3.32
CA ASP A 12 -8.79 -7.70 -4.16
C ASP A 12 -8.40 -6.43 -3.38
N ASP A 13 -8.77 -6.29 -2.10
CA ASP A 13 -8.39 -5.13 -1.26
C ASP A 13 -6.90 -5.18 -0.87
N ASP A 14 -6.25 -6.36 -1.02
CA ASP A 14 -4.84 -6.61 -0.69
C ASP A 14 -3.85 -6.12 -1.76
N MET A 15 -4.32 -5.64 -2.92
CA MET A 15 -3.46 -5.15 -4.02
C MET A 15 -3.42 -3.63 -4.17
N GLU A 16 -4.33 -2.88 -3.53
CA GLU A 16 -4.31 -1.42 -3.66
C GLU A 16 -3.23 -0.80 -2.77
N PRO A 17 -2.40 0.13 -3.31
CA PRO A 17 -1.41 0.82 -2.50
C PRO A 17 -2.09 1.56 -1.35
N ILE A 18 -1.55 1.42 -0.14
CA ILE A 18 -2.10 2.06 1.06
C ILE A 18 -2.04 3.58 0.88
N LYS A 19 -3.14 4.28 1.11
CA LYS A 19 -3.27 5.73 0.98
C LYS A 19 -4.14 6.30 2.08
N ARG A 20 -3.91 7.57 2.38
CA ARG A 20 -4.74 8.36 3.29
C ARG A 20 -6.07 8.72 2.61
N ILE A 21 -7.19 8.50 3.28
CA ILE A 21 -8.54 8.78 2.74
C ILE A 21 -9.17 10.07 3.29
N GLY A 22 -8.42 10.89 4.01
CA GLY A 22 -8.92 12.14 4.55
C GLY A 22 -7.92 12.88 5.43
N PRO A 23 -8.30 14.07 5.93
CA PRO A 23 -7.50 14.83 6.90
C PRO A 23 -7.34 14.06 8.22
N PRO A 24 -6.33 14.39 9.06
CA PRO A 24 -6.28 13.84 10.41
C PRO A 24 -7.45 14.39 11.23
N THR A 25 -8.13 13.51 11.95
CA THR A 25 -9.21 13.90 12.87
C THR A 25 -8.69 13.81 14.31
N PRO A 26 -8.81 14.87 15.12
CA PRO A 26 -8.46 14.80 16.53
C PRO A 26 -9.46 13.90 17.27
N THR A 27 -8.97 12.83 17.88
CA THR A 27 -9.75 11.86 18.67
C THR A 27 -9.60 12.07 20.18
N GLY A 28 -8.58 12.82 20.59
CA GLY A 28 -8.35 13.14 21.99
C GLY A 28 -7.39 14.31 22.17
N VAL A 29 -7.32 14.83 23.39
CA VAL A 29 -6.35 15.86 23.79
C VAL A 29 -5.78 15.50 25.16
N ARG A 30 -4.47 15.64 25.31
CA ARG A 30 -3.74 15.44 26.57
C ARG A 30 -2.75 16.56 26.78
N GLY A 31 -3.13 17.54 27.59
CA GLY A 31 -2.32 18.74 27.83
C GLY A 31 -2.23 19.56 26.54
N THR A 32 -1.02 19.65 25.98
CA THR A 32 -0.72 20.38 24.74
C THR A 32 -0.66 19.49 23.50
N GLU A 33 -0.78 18.17 23.65
CA GLU A 33 -0.73 17.21 22.54
C GLU A 33 -2.15 16.74 22.18
N TYR A 34 -2.43 16.69 20.88
CA TYR A 34 -3.65 16.15 20.30
C TYR A 34 -3.39 14.74 19.80
N GLU A 35 -4.25 13.80 20.19
CA GLU A 35 -4.29 12.49 19.57
C GLU A 35 -5.05 12.62 18.25
N LEU A 36 -4.37 12.31 17.16
CA LEU A 36 -4.85 12.45 15.81
C LEU A 36 -4.98 11.07 15.18
N THR A 37 -6.12 10.83 14.56
CA THR A 37 -6.39 9.62 13.80
C THR A 37 -6.47 9.95 12.32
N VAL A 38 -5.71 9.22 11.53
CA VAL A 38 -5.60 9.34 10.10
C VAL A 38 -6.20 8.09 9.46
N PRO A 39 -7.32 8.22 8.73
CA PRO A 39 -7.94 7.06 8.09
C PRO A 39 -7.18 6.65 6.82
N LEU A 40 -7.09 5.34 6.60
CA LEU A 40 -6.47 4.71 5.44
C LEU A 40 -7.54 4.02 4.56
N ASN A 41 -7.25 3.84 3.27
CA ASN A 41 -8.15 3.15 2.33
C ASN A 41 -8.30 1.66 2.67
N ALA A 42 -7.20 1.00 3.02
CA ALA A 42 -7.13 -0.43 3.28
C ALA A 42 -6.38 -0.74 4.58
N THR A 43 -6.47 -1.99 5.03
CA THR A 43 -5.77 -2.43 6.24
C THR A 43 -4.32 -2.77 5.86
N PRO A 44 -3.30 -2.08 6.39
CA PRO A 44 -1.92 -2.36 6.03
C PRO A 44 -1.46 -3.73 6.55
N SER A 45 -0.86 -4.51 5.66
CA SER A 45 -0.27 -5.81 5.94
C SER A 45 0.86 -5.72 6.98
N ALA A 46 1.22 -6.87 7.59
CA ALA A 46 2.29 -6.91 8.59
C ALA A 46 3.64 -6.42 8.02
N GLU A 47 3.96 -6.77 6.78
CA GLU A 47 5.17 -6.31 6.10
C GLU A 47 5.17 -4.81 5.85
N TRP A 48 4.05 -4.26 5.35
CA TRP A 48 3.87 -2.82 5.15
C TRP A 48 4.12 -2.06 6.46
N ARG A 49 3.54 -2.54 7.56
CA ARG A 49 3.71 -1.93 8.89
C ARG A 49 5.16 -1.94 9.36
N ARG A 50 5.94 -2.98 9.04
CA ARG A 50 7.38 -3.03 9.37
C ARG A 50 8.16 -1.98 8.59
N THR A 51 7.88 -1.83 7.30
CA THR A 51 8.54 -0.81 6.48
C THR A 51 8.15 0.60 6.91
N PHE A 52 6.86 0.83 7.17
CA PHE A 52 6.36 2.12 7.63
C PHE A 52 6.92 2.54 9.00
N GLN A 53 7.14 1.59 9.92
CA GLN A 53 7.71 1.86 11.24
C GLN A 53 9.24 1.96 11.25
N ALA A 54 9.92 1.57 10.15
CA ALA A 54 11.36 1.64 9.99
C ALA A 54 11.76 2.48 8.75
N PRO A 55 11.34 3.76 8.67
CA PRO A 55 11.79 4.64 7.60
C PRO A 55 13.27 4.97 7.76
N GLU A 56 13.96 5.09 6.64
CA GLU A 56 15.40 5.41 6.57
C GLU A 56 15.70 6.84 7.03
N GLU A 57 14.71 7.73 6.93
CA GLU A 57 14.79 9.13 7.36
C GLU A 57 13.58 9.50 8.22
N TRP A 58 13.85 10.07 9.40
CA TRP A 58 12.86 10.68 10.29
C TRP A 58 13.43 12.01 10.83
N LYS A 59 12.54 12.94 11.19
CA LYS A 59 12.92 14.25 11.74
C LYS A 59 12.35 14.38 13.14
N ASP A 60 13.20 14.71 14.12
CA ASP A 60 12.74 15.02 15.47
C ASP A 60 11.82 16.27 15.45
N PRO A 61 10.68 16.29 16.17
CA PRO A 61 10.17 15.31 17.14
C PRO A 61 9.23 14.22 16.56
N CYS A 62 9.14 14.13 15.24
CA CYS A 62 8.22 13.26 14.51
C CYS A 62 8.85 11.87 14.25
N HIS A 63 8.81 11.00 15.26
CA HIS A 63 9.37 9.66 15.17
C HIS A 63 8.31 8.61 14.79
N PRO A 64 8.54 7.75 13.78
CA PRO A 64 7.58 6.76 13.29
C PRO A 64 7.03 5.82 14.38
N SER A 65 7.83 5.48 15.40
CA SER A 65 7.38 4.68 16.56
C SER A 65 6.30 5.34 17.42
N ARG A 66 6.05 6.65 17.28
CA ARG A 66 4.91 7.32 17.95
C ARG A 66 3.61 7.13 17.19
N ILE A 67 3.65 6.57 15.99
CA ILE A 67 2.47 6.20 15.21
C ILE A 67 2.07 4.76 15.54
N THR A 68 0.86 4.61 16.05
CA THR A 68 0.22 3.33 16.25
C THR A 68 -0.69 3.02 15.07
N VAL A 69 -0.46 1.91 14.38
CA VAL A 69 -1.34 1.44 13.31
C VAL A 69 -2.46 0.59 13.91
N ARG A 70 -3.70 1.07 13.83
CA ARG A 70 -4.91 0.36 14.29
C ARG A 70 -5.84 0.09 13.10
N ASN A 71 -5.94 -1.17 12.69
CA ASN A 71 -6.76 -1.59 11.54
C ASN A 71 -6.49 -0.68 10.33
N ARG A 72 -7.49 0.07 9.85
CA ARG A 72 -7.41 1.01 8.72
C ARG A 72 -7.11 2.45 9.16
N SER A 73 -6.38 2.66 10.24
CA SER A 73 -6.09 4.00 10.75
C SER A 73 -4.72 4.11 11.40
N LEU A 74 -4.08 5.26 11.22
CA LEU A 74 -2.85 5.64 11.90
C LEU A 74 -3.19 6.59 13.04
N VAL A 75 -2.75 6.29 14.24
CA VAL A 75 -3.01 7.10 15.44
C VAL A 75 -1.69 7.62 15.98
N PHE A 76 -1.56 8.91 16.19
CA PHE A 76 -0.36 9.52 16.76
C PHE A 76 -0.71 10.72 17.62
N ALA A 77 0.16 11.06 18.57
CA ALA A 77 0.02 12.25 19.39
C ALA A 77 0.95 13.36 18.90
N SER A 78 0.43 14.57 18.75
CA SER A 78 1.22 15.73 18.34
C SER A 78 0.60 17.05 18.78
N GLU A 79 1.44 18.04 19.05
CA GLU A 79 1.01 19.44 19.19
C GLU A 79 0.53 19.99 17.84
N GLU A 80 -0.46 20.89 17.86
CA GLU A 80 -1.08 21.47 16.65
C GLU A 80 -0.05 22.02 15.64
N ARG A 81 0.98 22.70 16.14
CA ARG A 81 2.09 23.26 15.33
C ARG A 81 2.88 22.22 14.53
N HIS A 82 2.91 20.97 14.96
CA HIS A 82 3.67 19.89 14.35
C HIS A 82 2.81 18.97 13.46
N VAL A 83 1.48 19.11 13.51
CA VAL A 83 0.55 18.26 12.73
C VAL A 83 0.83 18.33 11.24
N GLY A 84 1.11 19.53 10.71
CA GLY A 84 1.46 19.70 9.30
C GLY A 84 2.70 18.90 8.90
N LEU A 85 3.75 18.93 9.74
CA LEU A 85 4.99 18.18 9.53
C LEU A 85 4.75 16.66 9.61
N TRP A 86 3.94 16.22 10.58
CA TRP A 86 3.54 14.82 10.71
C TRP A 86 2.86 14.30 9.46
N ILE A 87 1.89 15.03 8.92
CA ILE A 87 1.20 14.60 7.70
C ILE A 87 2.17 14.47 6.52
N GLN A 88 3.07 15.43 6.32
CA GLN A 88 4.07 15.34 5.26
C GLN A 88 4.97 14.10 5.40
N LEU A 89 5.45 13.82 6.61
CA LEU A 89 6.29 12.65 6.88
C LEU A 89 5.52 11.34 6.72
N ILE A 90 4.27 11.29 7.19
CA ILE A 90 3.39 10.13 7.04
C ILE A 90 3.15 9.82 5.56
N ASP A 91 2.83 10.83 4.75
CA ASP A 91 2.64 10.63 3.30
C ASP A 91 3.94 10.14 2.63
N GLN A 92 5.10 10.63 3.05
CA GLN A 92 6.40 10.15 2.57
C GLN A 92 6.66 8.68 2.96
N TRP A 93 6.40 8.31 4.22
CA TRP A 93 6.58 6.95 4.72
C TRP A 93 5.59 5.96 4.10
N ILE A 94 4.33 6.37 3.87
CA ILE A 94 3.34 5.60 3.13
C ILE A 94 3.86 5.31 1.72
N THR A 95 4.37 6.33 1.03
CA THR A 95 4.90 6.21 -0.33
C THR A 95 6.11 5.27 -0.37
N ALA A 96 7.04 5.40 0.58
CA ALA A 96 8.21 4.53 0.68
C ALA A 96 7.83 3.07 0.98
N ALA A 97 6.87 2.84 1.89
CA ALA A 97 6.38 1.50 2.22
C ALA A 97 5.68 0.83 1.02
N ASN A 98 4.82 1.57 0.32
CA ASN A 98 4.19 1.08 -0.91
C ASN A 98 5.22 0.73 -1.98
N ARG A 99 6.25 1.58 -2.15
CA ARG A 99 7.32 1.33 -3.12
C ARG A 99 8.11 0.07 -2.79
N LYS A 100 8.51 -0.15 -1.53
CA LYS A 100 9.21 -1.38 -1.14
C LYS A 100 8.36 -2.63 -1.36
N LEU A 101 7.06 -2.58 -1.09
CA LEU A 101 6.15 -3.69 -1.35
C LEU A 101 5.93 -3.96 -2.85
N ALA A 102 5.87 -2.91 -3.66
CA ALA A 102 5.79 -3.06 -5.11
C ALA A 102 7.10 -3.63 -5.72
N ASP A 103 8.25 -3.27 -5.14
CA ASP A 103 9.58 -3.71 -5.57
C ASP A 103 9.95 -5.12 -5.05
N SER A 104 9.13 -5.71 -4.17
CA SER A 104 9.36 -7.07 -3.68
C SER A 104 9.45 -8.07 -4.85
N PRO A 105 10.43 -8.99 -4.83
CA PRO A 105 10.79 -9.83 -5.96
C PRO A 105 9.66 -10.75 -6.45
N GLU A 106 8.66 -11.06 -5.62
CA GLU A 106 7.48 -11.83 -6.03
C GLU A 106 6.61 -11.08 -7.03
N SER A 107 6.43 -9.77 -6.86
CA SER A 107 5.68 -8.91 -7.81
C SER A 107 6.43 -8.76 -9.13
N VAL A 108 7.75 -8.59 -9.06
CA VAL A 108 8.64 -8.49 -10.23
C VAL A 108 8.68 -9.82 -11.00
N THR A 109 8.80 -10.95 -10.31
CA THR A 109 8.83 -12.29 -10.93
C THR A 109 7.50 -12.61 -11.61
N ARG A 110 6.37 -12.23 -11.00
CA ARG A 110 5.04 -12.44 -11.59
C ARG A 110 4.82 -11.61 -12.86
N GLN A 111 5.28 -10.36 -12.88
CA GLN A 111 5.25 -9.52 -14.09
C GLN A 111 6.17 -10.07 -15.19
N GLN A 112 7.38 -10.51 -14.86
CA GLN A 112 8.29 -11.10 -15.83
C GLN A 112 7.74 -12.42 -16.40
N ALA A 113 7.11 -13.27 -15.57
CA ALA A 113 6.47 -14.49 -16.03
C ALA A 113 5.29 -14.21 -16.98
N ALA A 114 4.46 -13.20 -16.67
CA ALA A 114 3.36 -12.80 -17.53
C ALA A 114 3.84 -12.23 -18.88
N GLN A 115 4.89 -11.41 -18.88
CA GLN A 115 5.51 -10.89 -20.11
C GLN A 115 6.15 -12.00 -20.94
N ALA A 116 6.89 -12.92 -20.31
CA ALA A 116 7.49 -14.05 -21.00
C ALA A 116 6.44 -14.98 -21.64
N GLN A 117 5.27 -15.14 -21.00
CA GLN A 117 4.18 -15.92 -21.56
C GLN A 117 3.50 -15.22 -22.75
N GLN A 118 3.29 -13.90 -22.67
CA GLN A 118 2.78 -13.10 -23.79
C GLN A 118 3.75 -13.10 -24.98
N GLU A 119 5.05 -12.98 -24.73
CA GLU A 119 6.07 -12.99 -25.78
C GLU A 119 6.13 -14.35 -26.49
N ARG A 120 6.06 -15.45 -25.73
CA ARG A 120 5.97 -16.81 -26.31
C ARG A 120 4.72 -16.98 -27.18
N GLU A 121 3.58 -16.44 -26.75
CA GLU A 121 2.34 -16.54 -27.52
C GLU A 121 2.39 -15.69 -28.79
N GLN A 122 2.98 -14.49 -28.73
CA GLN A 122 3.21 -13.63 -29.90
C GLN A 122 4.15 -14.27 -30.92
N VAL A 123 5.26 -14.86 -30.46
CA VAL A 123 6.21 -15.58 -31.33
C VAL A 123 5.52 -16.77 -31.99
N ARG A 124 4.74 -17.55 -31.23
CA ARG A 124 4.01 -18.70 -31.79
C ARG A 124 2.99 -18.28 -32.85
N ARG A 125 2.23 -17.20 -32.61
CA ARG A 125 1.30 -16.65 -33.60
C ARG A 125 2.00 -16.12 -34.86
N LEU A 126 3.19 -15.53 -34.72
CA LEU A 126 4.01 -15.07 -35.85
C LEU A 126 4.55 -16.24 -36.68
N ASP A 127 4.99 -17.32 -36.01
CA ASP A 127 5.46 -18.53 -36.67
C ASP A 127 4.31 -19.21 -37.43
N GLU A 128 3.16 -19.43 -36.77
CA GLU A 128 1.95 -19.98 -37.40
C GLU A 128 1.46 -19.12 -38.57
N ALA A 129 1.53 -17.80 -38.47
CA ALA A 129 1.20 -16.90 -39.57
C ALA A 129 2.20 -17.02 -40.73
N THR A 130 3.50 -17.08 -40.43
CA THR A 130 4.57 -17.22 -41.43
C THR A 130 4.45 -18.54 -42.19
N GLU A 131 4.14 -19.63 -41.50
CA GLU A 131 3.87 -20.92 -42.15
C GLU A 131 2.62 -20.85 -43.04
N ARG A 132 1.56 -20.17 -42.59
CA ARG A 132 0.34 -19.97 -43.40
C ARG A 132 0.56 -19.15 -44.66
N PHE A 133 1.44 -18.15 -44.61
CA PHE A 133 1.80 -17.32 -45.77
C PHE A 133 2.74 -18.03 -46.75
N LYS A 134 3.34 -19.16 -46.35
CA LYS A 134 4.21 -19.98 -47.20
C LYS A 134 3.46 -20.94 -48.11
N ASP A 135 2.18 -21.18 -47.81
CA ASP A 135 1.26 -22.04 -48.55
C ASP A 135 0.41 -21.25 -49.60
N PHE A 136 0.65 -19.95 -49.72
CA PHE A 136 0.11 -19.05 -50.77
C PHE A 136 1.19 -18.75 -51.82
#